data_AF-A0A7Z9JYW5-F1
#
_entry.id   AF-A0A7Z9JYW5-F1
#
_cell.length_a   1.000
_cell.length_b   1.000
_cell.length_c   1.000
_cell.angle_alpha   90.00
_cell.angle_beta   90.00
_cell.angle_gamma   90.00
#
_symmetry.space_group_name_H-M   'P 1'
#
loop_
_entity.id
_entity.type
_entity.pdbx_description
1 polymer ?
#
loop_
_entity_poly.entity_id
_entity_poly.type
_entity_poly.pdbx_seq_one_letter_code
_entity_poly.pdbx_strand_id
1 'polypeptide(L)'
;MSNLFDNLSDKIQHLSSRVAKDGKKYIKSAVSKGEEIGYKGKIKIEIEKLKWELKQKYNKLGIYVSEKKISKSITDFSHDNEFLDIVNEINKLKLFIEEREGEKIKGNKIK
;
A
#
# COMPACT_ATOMS: atom_id res chain seq x y z
N MET A 1 25.65 -16.74 56.70
CA MET A 1 24.54 -17.10 55.78
C MET A 1 23.98 -15.89 55.00
N SER A 2 24.71 -14.76 54.90
CA SER A 2 24.34 -13.56 54.12
C SER A 2 24.68 -13.67 52.63
N ASN A 3 25.84 -14.25 52.31
CA ASN A 3 26.41 -14.28 50.95
C ASN A 3 25.56 -15.02 49.89
N LEU A 4 24.62 -15.88 50.29
CA LEU A 4 23.72 -16.59 49.36
C LEU A 4 22.51 -15.73 48.96
N PHE A 5 21.96 -14.95 49.89
CA PHE A 5 20.87 -14.02 49.63
C PHE A 5 21.35 -12.80 48.84
N ASP A 6 22.53 -12.28 49.19
CA ASP A 6 23.12 -11.12 48.50
C ASP A 6 23.46 -11.46 47.03
N ASN A 7 24.06 -12.62 46.78
CA ASN A 7 24.43 -13.06 45.44
C ASN A 7 23.20 -13.44 44.57
N LEU A 8 22.11 -13.90 45.19
CA LEU A 8 20.84 -14.14 44.51
C LEU A 8 20.15 -12.80 44.16
N SER A 9 20.15 -11.85 45.10
CA SER A 9 19.62 -10.50 44.88
C SER A 9 20.35 -9.80 43.74
N ASP A 10 21.68 -9.84 43.73
CA ASP A 10 22.51 -9.25 42.68
C ASP A 10 22.23 -9.89 41.32
N LYS A 11 22.08 -11.22 41.25
CA LYS A 11 21.70 -11.91 40.01
C LYS A 11 20.30 -11.54 39.53
N ILE A 12 19.33 -11.37 40.44
CA ILE A 12 17.96 -10.96 40.09
C ILE A 12 17.94 -9.50 39.62
N GLN A 13 18.73 -8.61 40.23
CA GLN A 13 18.88 -7.23 39.78
C GLN A 13 19.59 -7.14 38.41
N HIS A 14 20.61 -7.97 38.19
CA HIS A 14 21.31 -8.03 36.91
C HIS A 14 20.46 -8.66 35.80
N LEU A 15 19.63 -9.65 36.13
CA LEU A 15 18.68 -10.28 35.22
C LEU A 15 17.51 -9.35 34.90
N SER A 16 16.93 -8.68 35.90
CA SER A 16 15.82 -7.73 35.70
C SER A 16 16.26 -6.52 34.90
N SER A 17 17.45 -5.97 35.15
CA SER A 17 17.98 -4.85 34.36
C SER A 17 18.32 -5.26 32.91
N ARG A 18 18.80 -6.49 32.68
CA ARG A 18 19.03 -7.05 31.35
C ARG A 18 17.72 -7.33 30.61
N VAL A 19 16.73 -7.96 31.26
CA VAL A 19 15.38 -8.20 30.71
C VAL A 19 14.66 -6.89 30.41
N ALA A 20 14.79 -5.87 31.25
CA ALA A 20 14.19 -4.56 31.02
C ALA A 20 14.85 -3.83 29.83
N LYS A 21 16.18 -3.92 29.67
CA LYS A 21 16.88 -3.34 28.50
C LYS A 21 16.58 -4.11 27.22
N ASP A 22 16.68 -5.44 27.25
CA ASP A 22 16.46 -6.28 26.09
C ASP A 22 14.99 -6.29 25.68
N GLY A 23 14.07 -6.41 26.64
CA GLY A 23 12.63 -6.34 26.41
C GLY A 23 12.18 -5.02 25.78
N LYS A 24 12.70 -3.87 26.25
CA LYS A 24 12.43 -2.56 25.61
C LYS A 24 12.93 -2.51 24.17
N LYS A 25 14.09 -3.10 23.88
CA LYS A 25 14.65 -3.17 22.51
C LYS A 25 13.78 -4.04 21.60
N TYR A 26 13.33 -5.20 22.07
CA TYR A 26 12.45 -6.10 21.32
C TYR A 26 11.07 -5.48 21.06
N ILE A 27 10.46 -4.85 22.07
CA ILE A 27 9.18 -4.14 21.91
C ILE A 27 9.33 -2.99 20.90
N LYS A 28 10.36 -2.16 21.03
CA LYS A 28 10.62 -1.06 20.09
C LYS A 28 10.83 -1.57 18.66
N SER A 29 11.55 -2.68 18.51
CA SER A 29 11.77 -3.30 17.20
C SER A 29 10.49 -3.92 16.62
N ALA A 30 9.60 -4.48 17.45
CA ALA A 30 8.34 -5.05 16.98
C ALA A 30 7.36 -3.95 16.56
N VAL A 31 7.28 -2.86 17.33
CA VAL A 31 6.48 -1.67 16.99
C VAL A 31 6.95 -1.07 15.68
N SER A 32 8.27 -0.86 15.49
CA SER A 32 8.79 -0.29 14.25
C SER A 32 8.57 -1.19 13.03
N LYS A 33 8.71 -2.52 13.19
CA LYS A 33 8.37 -3.50 12.14
C LYS A 33 6.88 -3.49 11.81
N GLY A 34 6.02 -3.39 12.83
CA GLY A 34 4.56 -3.29 12.66
C GLY A 34 4.15 -2.03 11.91
N GLU A 35 4.75 -0.88 12.24
CA GLU A 35 4.55 0.39 11.53
C GLU A 35 4.95 0.29 10.06
N GLU A 36 6.11 -0.30 9.76
CA GLU A 36 6.57 -0.51 8.38
C GLU A 36 5.63 -1.43 7.59
N ILE A 37 5.20 -2.55 8.18
CA ILE A 37 4.26 -3.49 7.54
C ILE A 37 2.90 -2.82 7.30
N GLY A 38 2.39 -2.10 8.29
CA GLY A 38 1.14 -1.35 8.19
C GLY A 38 1.21 -0.28 7.09
N TYR A 39 2.32 0.45 6.99
CA TYR A 39 2.54 1.45 5.95
C TYR A 39 2.58 0.81 4.54
N LYS A 40 3.35 -0.26 4.35
CA LYS A 40 3.39 -1.01 3.07
C LYS A 40 2.02 -1.59 2.70
N GLY A 41 1.27 -2.07 3.69
CA GLY A 41 -0.09 -2.57 3.52
C GLY A 41 -1.07 -1.49 3.06
N LYS A 42 -1.03 -0.31 3.67
CA LYS A 42 -1.85 0.85 3.27
C LYS A 42 -1.60 1.24 1.81
N ILE A 43 -0.34 1.37 1.41
CA ILE A 43 0.03 1.70 0.01
C ILE A 43 -0.50 0.63 -0.95
N LYS A 44 -0.36 -0.66 -0.61
CA LYS A 44 -0.86 -1.75 -1.46
C LYS A 44 -2.38 -1.66 -1.63
N ILE A 45 -3.12 -1.44 -0.55
CA ILE A 45 -4.59 -1.30 -0.61
C ILE A 45 -4.99 -0.11 -1.47
N GLU A 46 -4.29 1.02 -1.36
CA GLU A 46 -4.55 2.21 -2.16
C GLU A 46 -4.34 1.94 -3.66
N ILE A 47 -3.23 1.29 -4.03
CA ILE A 47 -2.98 0.89 -5.43
C ILE A 47 -4.08 -0.05 -5.95
N GLU A 48 -4.50 -1.03 -5.16
CA GLU A 48 -5.57 -1.95 -5.56
C GLU A 48 -6.93 -1.24 -5.71
N LYS A 49 -7.23 -0.22 -4.89
CA LYS A 49 -8.41 0.64 -5.09
C LYS A 49 -8.35 1.38 -6.41
N LEU A 50 -7.21 1.96 -6.77
CA LEU A 50 -7.03 2.66 -8.04
C LEU A 50 -7.17 1.71 -9.23
N LYS A 51 -6.61 0.50 -9.15
CA LYS A 51 -6.81 -0.55 -10.17
C LYS A 51 -8.27 -0.95 -10.31
N TRP A 52 -9.00 -1.03 -9.20
CA TRP A 52 -10.43 -1.32 -9.24
C TRP A 52 -11.22 -0.18 -9.91
N GLU A 53 -10.90 1.07 -9.61
CA GLU A 53 -11.50 2.23 -10.28
C GLU A 53 -11.21 2.22 -11.80
N LEU A 54 -9.98 1.91 -12.20
CA LEU A 54 -9.60 1.76 -13.61
C LEU A 54 -10.44 0.69 -14.30
N LYS A 55 -10.69 -0.44 -13.64
CA LYS A 55 -11.57 -1.49 -14.16
C LYS A 55 -13.00 -1.00 -14.35
N GLN A 56 -13.53 -0.20 -13.43
CA GLN A 56 -14.88 0.39 -13.58
C GLN A 56 -14.95 1.35 -14.77
N LYS A 57 -13.91 2.17 -15.00
CA LYS A 57 -13.85 3.06 -16.17
C LYS A 57 -13.79 2.27 -17.48
N TYR A 58 -13.04 1.18 -17.54
CA TYR A 58 -13.05 0.29 -18.71
C TYR A 58 -14.42 -0.34 -18.96
N ASN A 59 -15.13 -0.77 -17.92
CA ASN A 59 -16.49 -1.27 -18.06
C ASN A 59 -17.41 -0.19 -18.63
N LYS A 60 -17.33 1.05 -18.11
CA LYS A 60 -18.10 2.19 -18.64
C LYS A 60 -17.80 2.44 -20.12
N LEU A 61 -16.53 2.42 -20.52
CA LEU A 61 -16.14 2.56 -21.93
C LEU A 61 -16.72 1.45 -22.81
N GLY A 62 -16.61 0.20 -22.36
CA GLY A 62 -17.13 -0.96 -23.10
C GLY A 62 -18.64 -0.87 -23.30
N ILE A 63 -19.38 -0.51 -22.24
CA ILE A 63 -20.83 -0.27 -22.31
C ILE A 63 -21.11 0.84 -23.33
N TYR A 64 -20.48 2.01 -23.17
CA TYR A 64 -20.68 3.16 -24.04
C TYR A 64 -20.48 2.85 -25.52
N VAL A 65 -19.35 2.23 -25.88
CA VAL A 65 -19.03 1.89 -27.26
C VAL A 65 -20.02 0.86 -27.80
N SER A 66 -20.37 -0.15 -27.00
CA SER A 66 -21.32 -1.18 -27.43
C SER A 66 -22.72 -0.62 -27.68
N GLU A 67 -23.21 0.25 -26.80
CA GLU A 67 -24.53 0.89 -26.93
C GLU A 67 -24.58 1.81 -28.15
N LYS A 68 -23.54 2.62 -28.39
CA LYS A 68 -23.46 3.49 -29.58
C LYS A 68 -23.41 2.67 -30.87
N LYS A 69 -22.72 1.53 -30.86
CA LYS A 69 -22.69 0.61 -32.01
C LYS A 69 -24.05 -0.05 -32.24
N ILE A 70 -24.73 -0.52 -31.19
CA ILE A 70 -26.03 -1.20 -31.31
C ILE A 70 -27.12 -0.21 -31.72
N SER A 71 -27.20 0.95 -31.07
CA SER A 71 -28.31 1.90 -31.25
C SER A 71 -28.19 2.75 -32.53
N LYS A 72 -26.97 3.11 -32.91
CA LYS A 72 -26.71 4.08 -33.98
C LYS A 72 -25.72 3.60 -35.03
N SER A 73 -25.23 2.35 -34.91
CA SER A 73 -24.20 1.79 -35.80
C SER A 73 -22.91 2.60 -35.86
N ILE A 74 -22.64 3.44 -34.87
CA ILE A 74 -21.46 4.30 -34.80
C ILE A 74 -20.19 3.43 -34.78
N THR A 75 -19.23 3.78 -35.64
CA THR A 75 -17.91 3.14 -35.72
C THR A 75 -16.76 4.12 -35.51
N ASP A 76 -17.02 5.42 -35.69
CA ASP A 76 -16.05 6.49 -35.50
C ASP A 76 -16.41 7.31 -34.27
N PHE A 77 -15.43 7.53 -33.40
CA PHE A 77 -15.57 8.28 -32.14
C PHE A 77 -14.67 9.53 -32.11
N SER A 78 -14.05 9.90 -33.24
CA SER A 78 -13.06 10.99 -33.31
C SER A 78 -13.59 12.35 -32.85
N HIS A 79 -14.91 12.57 -32.96
CA HIS A 79 -15.59 13.80 -32.55
C HIS A 79 -16.59 13.57 -31.39
N ASP A 80 -16.49 12.42 -30.72
CA ASP A 80 -17.34 12.08 -29.59
C ASP A 80 -16.67 12.53 -28.29
N ASN A 81 -17.08 13.71 -27.79
CA ASN A 81 -16.51 14.29 -26.57
C ASN A 81 -16.63 13.36 -25.36
N GLU A 82 -17.75 12.65 -25.22
CA GLU A 82 -17.96 11.76 -24.08
C GLU A 82 -17.03 10.54 -24.15
N PHE A 83 -16.82 9.99 -25.34
CA PHE A 83 -15.80 8.95 -25.57
C PHE A 83 -14.40 9.46 -25.21
N LEU A 84 -14.03 10.63 -25.73
CA LEU A 84 -12.71 11.23 -25.49
C LEU A 84 -12.48 11.49 -24.01
N ASP A 85 -13.48 11.98 -23.28
CA ASP A 85 -13.41 12.20 -21.84
C ASP A 85 -13.17 10.89 -21.08
N ILE A 86 -13.93 9.83 -21.38
CA ILE A 86 -13.75 8.51 -20.74
C ILE A 86 -12.33 7.97 -21.00
N VAL A 87 -11.85 8.04 -22.24
CA VAL A 87 -10.50 7.57 -22.60
C VAL A 87 -9.42 8.40 -21.92
N ASN A 88 -9.59 9.72 -21.84
CA ASN A 88 -8.66 10.62 -21.16
C ASN A 88 -8.59 10.33 -19.66
N GLU A 89 -9.73 10.08 -19.01
CA GLU A 89 -9.76 9.68 -17.60
C GLU A 89 -9.05 8.35 -17.34
N ILE A 90 -9.28 7.36 -18.22
CA ILE A 90 -8.57 6.07 -18.17
C ILE A 90 -7.07 6.29 -18.29
N ASN A 91 -6.62 7.09 -19.26
CA ASN A 91 -5.20 7.35 -19.48
C ASN A 91 -4.56 8.07 -18.29
N LYS A 92 -5.20 9.10 -17.75
CA LYS A 92 -4.73 9.81 -16.55
C LYS A 92 -4.58 8.85 -15.36
N LEU A 93 -5.58 7.99 -15.13
CA LEU A 93 -5.57 7.04 -14.02
C LEU A 93 -4.49 5.97 -14.20
N LYS A 94 -4.26 5.50 -15.43
CA LYS A 94 -3.14 4.58 -15.74
C LYS A 94 -1.79 5.18 -15.40
N LEU A 95 -1.52 6.40 -15.89
CA LEU A 95 -0.27 7.10 -15.63
C LEU A 95 -0.05 7.31 -14.12
N PHE A 96 -1.11 7.66 -13.41
CA PHE A 96 -1.06 7.82 -11.95
C PHE A 96 -0.74 6.49 -11.23
N ILE A 97 -1.36 5.38 -11.62
CA ILE A 97 -1.05 4.06 -11.04
C ILE A 97 0.40 3.68 -11.30
N GLU A 98 0.90 3.88 -12.53
CA GLU A 98 2.29 3.60 -12.91
C GLU A 98 3.29 4.42 -12.07
N GLU A 99 3.00 5.70 -11.85
CA GLU A 99 3.80 6.57 -10.98
C GLU A 99 3.85 6.04 -9.53
N ARG A 100 2.69 5.71 -8.96
CA ARG A 100 2.57 5.20 -7.57
C ARG A 100 3.22 3.83 -7.39
N GLU A 101 3.17 2.97 -8.41
CA GLU A 101 3.89 1.70 -8.43
C GLU A 101 5.42 1.91 -8.56
N GLY A 102 5.85 2.91 -9.33
CA GLY A 102 7.27 3.31 -9.43
C GLY A 102 7.85 3.83 -8.11
N GLU A 103 7.11 4.64 -7.36
CA GLU A 103 7.50 5.13 -6.02
C GLU A 103 7.75 3.98 -5.04
N LYS A 104 6.89 2.95 -5.08
CA LYS A 104 7.03 1.73 -4.27
C LYS A 104 8.35 1.01 -4.54
N ILE A 105 8.82 1.01 -5.80
CA ILE A 105 10.09 0.36 -6.19
C ILE A 105 11.30 1.20 -5.76
N LYS A 106 11.24 2.53 -5.91
CA LYS A 106 12.33 3.44 -5.49
C LYS A 106 12.52 3.44 -3.97
N GLY A 107 11.44 3.47 -3.18
CA GLY A 107 11.52 3.40 -1.72
C GLY A 107 12.06 2.08 -1.17
N ASN A 108 11.97 0.99 -1.93
CA ASN A 108 12.53 -0.32 -1.54
C ASN A 108 14.04 -0.46 -1.84
N LYS A 109 14.63 0.43 -2.66
CA LYS A 109 16.06 0.43 -3.02
C LYS A 109 16.94 1.30 -2.11
N ILE A 110 16.35 2.10 -1.20
CA ILE A 110 17.07 3.02 -0.29
C ILE A 110 17.23 2.37 1.11
N LYS A 111 17.24 1.04 1.20
CA LYS A 111 17.54 0.30 2.44
C LYS A 111 18.72 -0.62 2.25
#